data_AF-A0A5B0FT16-F1
#
_entry.id   AF-A0A5B0FT16-F1
#
_cell.length_a   1.000
_cell.length_b   1.000
_cell.length_c   1.000
_cell.angle_alpha   90.00
_cell.angle_beta   90.00
_cell.angle_gamma   90.00
#
_symmetry.space_group_name_H-M   'P 1'
#
loop_
_entity.id
_entity.type
_entity.pdbx_description
1 polymer ?
#
loop_
_entity_poly.entity_id
_entity_poly.type
_entity_poly.pdbx_seq_one_letter_code
_entity_poly.pdbx_strand_id
1 'polypeptide(L)'
;MRYASKFYADDTHSSAPLITEFDGLRFIFGFYRLKLTESDFETNSTALPEKIKKHFANVSRQMGYTIMPPEEMINSMGYQALQRKHLVAAEAFFKQNTVNYPQSWNVYDSYGDYFLAKKDKAAAIAQFEKALSLENNAETREKLEALRK
;
A
#
# COMPACT_ATOMS: atom_id res chain seq x y z
N MET A 1 14.67 14.03 22.85
CA MET A 1 15.20 14.73 21.66
C MET A 1 16.15 13.79 20.92
N ARG A 2 16.16 13.80 19.58
CA ARG A 2 17.16 13.07 18.76
C ARG A 2 18.24 14.07 18.32
N TYR A 3 19.51 13.72 18.47
CA TYR A 3 20.66 14.54 18.09
C TYR A 3 21.68 13.70 17.31
N ALA A 4 22.32 14.30 16.30
CA ALA A 4 23.44 13.73 15.56
C ALA A 4 24.34 14.84 15.00
N SER A 5 25.64 14.55 14.87
CA SER A 5 26.64 15.45 14.29
C SER A 5 27.65 14.65 13.48
N LYS A 6 28.16 15.25 12.38
CA LYS A 6 29.19 14.65 11.52
C LYS A 6 30.12 15.74 11.00
N PHE A 7 31.42 15.47 10.99
CA PHE A 7 32.45 16.35 10.43
C PHE A 7 32.80 15.90 9.01
N TYR A 8 32.98 16.86 8.10
CA TYR A 8 33.28 16.61 6.69
C TYR A 8 34.65 17.22 6.38
N ALA A 9 35.70 16.41 6.48
CA ALA A 9 37.09 16.88 6.37
C ALA A 9 37.49 17.27 4.93
N ASP A 10 36.84 16.67 3.95
CA ASP A 10 37.11 16.89 2.52
C ASP A 10 36.22 17.99 1.89
N ASP A 11 35.33 18.60 2.68
CA ASP A 11 34.39 19.63 2.23
C ASP A 11 34.80 21.03 2.68
N THR A 12 34.55 22.02 1.82
CA THR A 12 34.75 23.45 2.12
C THR A 12 33.44 24.09 2.61
N HIS A 13 33.51 25.34 3.08
CA HIS A 13 32.30 26.11 3.45
C HIS A 13 31.25 26.14 2.32
N SER A 14 31.68 26.16 1.06
CA SER A 14 30.79 26.21 -0.10
C SER A 14 30.22 24.86 -0.52
N SER A 15 30.92 23.74 -0.26
CA SER A 15 30.45 22.38 -0.63
C SER A 15 29.70 21.67 0.49
N ALA A 16 30.04 21.97 1.75
CA ALA A 16 29.45 21.35 2.93
C ALA A 16 27.91 21.45 3.01
N PRO A 17 27.23 22.55 2.61
CA PRO A 17 25.78 22.64 2.69
C PRO A 17 25.05 21.49 1.98
N LEU A 18 25.52 21.05 0.81
CA LEU A 18 24.85 20.00 0.03
C LEU A 18 24.87 18.64 0.75
N ILE A 19 26.05 18.19 1.21
CA ILE A 19 26.18 16.89 1.87
C ILE A 19 25.57 16.89 3.26
N THR A 20 25.67 18.01 3.99
CA THR A 20 25.08 18.16 5.32
C THR A 20 23.56 18.21 5.27
N GLU A 21 22.97 18.87 4.27
CA GLU A 21 21.53 18.86 4.03
C GLU A 21 21.05 17.44 3.73
N PHE A 22 21.75 16.72 2.85
CA PHE A 22 21.42 15.32 2.53
C PHE A 22 21.43 14.41 3.76
N ASP A 23 22.51 14.45 4.56
CA ASP A 23 22.62 13.64 5.78
C ASP A 23 21.62 14.08 6.86
N GLY A 24 21.36 15.40 6.96
CA GLY A 24 20.35 15.98 7.84
C GLY A 24 18.94 15.49 7.52
N LEU A 25 18.55 15.51 6.24
CA LEU A 25 17.26 14.99 5.80
C LEU A 25 17.13 13.50 6.08
N ARG A 26 18.17 12.70 5.84
CA ARG A 26 18.17 11.26 6.19
C ARG A 26 18.02 11.02 7.69
N PHE A 27 18.60 11.87 8.52
CA PHE A 27 18.48 11.78 9.97
C PHE A 27 17.06 12.11 10.45
N ILE A 28 16.53 13.25 9.98
CA ILE A 28 15.20 13.75 10.33
C ILE A 28 14.13 12.77 9.85
N PHE A 29 14.14 12.42 8.57
CA PHE A 29 13.14 11.57 7.92
C PHE A 29 13.49 10.08 7.92
N GLY A 30 14.44 9.65 8.77
CA GLY A 30 14.82 8.23 8.85
C GLY A 30 13.67 7.28 9.15
N PHE A 31 12.60 7.78 9.80
CA PHE A 31 11.36 7.03 10.07
C PHE A 31 10.48 6.81 8.84
N TYR A 32 10.68 7.57 7.76
CA TYR A 32 9.90 7.51 6.52
C TYR A 32 10.33 6.35 5.61
N ARG A 33 11.51 5.78 5.85
CA ARG A 33 12.03 4.67 5.03
C ARG A 33 11.31 3.37 5.36
N LEU A 34 10.43 2.93 4.46
CA LEU A 34 9.89 1.58 4.49
C LEU A 34 10.98 0.58 4.10
N LYS A 35 11.30 -0.34 5.02
CA LYS A 35 12.29 -1.40 4.79
C LYS A 35 11.57 -2.72 4.53
N LEU A 36 11.49 -3.08 3.25
CA LEU A 36 11.02 -4.38 2.79
C LEU A 36 12.21 -5.20 2.28
N THR A 37 12.07 -6.51 2.40
CA THR A 37 13.01 -7.54 1.97
C THR A 37 12.26 -8.55 1.11
N GLU A 38 12.97 -9.31 0.28
CA GLU A 38 12.34 -10.36 -0.54
C GLU A 38 11.53 -11.34 0.32
N SER A 39 12.06 -11.73 1.49
CA SER A 39 11.37 -12.63 2.43
C SER A 39 10.01 -12.12 2.92
N ASP A 40 9.79 -10.80 2.92
CA ASP A 40 8.47 -10.26 3.32
C ASP A 40 7.36 -10.67 2.32
N PHE A 41 7.71 -10.95 1.07
CA PHE A 41 6.77 -11.31 -0.01
C PHE A 41 6.58 -12.82 -0.19
N GLU A 42 7.38 -13.63 0.50
CA GLU A 42 7.37 -15.10 0.35
C GLU A 42 6.35 -15.80 1.26
N THR A 43 5.72 -15.07 2.19
CA THR A 43 4.75 -15.66 3.11
C THR A 43 3.31 -15.37 2.71
N ASN A 44 2.47 -16.39 2.70
CA ASN A 44 1.01 -16.24 2.62
C ASN A 44 0.43 -15.91 4.00
N SER A 45 0.69 -14.69 4.47
CA SER A 45 0.26 -14.23 5.80
C SER A 45 -0.11 -12.75 5.81
N THR A 46 -0.69 -12.29 6.92
CA THR A 46 -1.00 -10.86 7.12
C THR A 46 0.22 -10.03 7.56
N ALA A 47 1.40 -10.64 7.69
CA ALA A 47 2.58 -9.98 8.26
C ALA A 47 3.03 -8.75 7.46
N LEU A 48 3.09 -8.84 6.13
CA LEU A 48 3.48 -7.72 5.28
C LEU A 48 2.43 -6.59 5.25
N PRO A 49 1.12 -6.86 5.04
CA PRO A 49 0.08 -5.84 5.21
C PRO A 49 0.16 -5.12 6.56
N GLU A 50 0.31 -5.87 7.66
CA GLU A 50 0.43 -5.30 9.00
C GLU A 50 1.73 -4.50 9.19
N LYS A 51 2.84 -4.93 8.58
CA LYS A 51 4.11 -4.18 8.57
C LYS A 51 3.95 -2.82 7.88
N ILE A 52 3.25 -2.78 6.75
CA ILE A 52 2.98 -1.53 6.01
C ILE A 52 2.04 -0.62 6.81
N LYS A 53 0.96 -1.17 7.34
CA LYS A 53 0.02 -0.43 8.20
C LYS A 53 0.73 0.19 9.41
N LYS A 54 1.57 -0.58 10.11
CA LYS A 54 2.38 -0.09 11.23
C LYS A 54 3.37 0.99 10.80
N HIS A 55 4.00 0.84 9.64
CA HIS A 55 4.91 1.84 9.09
C HIS A 55 4.20 3.19 8.87
N PHE A 56 3.08 3.20 8.15
CA PHE A 56 2.33 4.44 7.87
C PHE A 56 1.69 5.05 9.14
N ALA A 57 1.30 4.23 10.11
CA ALA A 57 0.88 4.73 11.42
C ALA A 57 2.03 5.43 12.17
N ASN A 58 3.25 4.89 12.10
CA ASN A 58 4.43 5.54 12.68
C ASN A 58 4.78 6.83 11.92
N VAL A 59 4.76 6.81 10.58
CA VAL A 59 4.98 7.99 9.75
C VAL A 59 3.99 9.09 10.11
N SER A 60 2.69 8.77 10.19
CA SER A 60 1.65 9.74 10.58
C SER A 60 1.93 10.37 11.95
N ARG A 61 2.32 9.55 12.94
CA ARG A 61 2.66 10.01 14.28
C ARG A 61 3.84 10.99 14.27
N GLN A 62 4.88 10.70 13.49
CA GLN A 62 6.07 11.54 13.42
C GLN A 62 5.83 12.83 12.63
N MET A 63 4.96 12.80 11.63
CA MET A 63 4.63 13.96 10.79
C MET A 63 3.57 14.88 11.41
N GLY A 64 2.79 14.39 12.36
CA GLY A 64 1.73 15.17 13.03
C GLY A 64 0.42 15.25 12.24
N TYR A 65 0.29 14.51 11.15
CA TYR A 65 -0.95 14.38 10.37
C TYR A 65 -1.06 12.98 9.77
N THR A 66 -2.28 12.60 9.37
CA THR A 66 -2.53 11.28 8.78
C THR A 66 -1.88 11.15 7.40
N ILE A 67 -1.00 10.16 7.27
CA ILE A 67 -0.40 9.72 6.01
C ILE A 67 -0.82 8.27 5.79
N MET A 68 -1.63 8.05 4.76
CA MET A 68 -2.06 6.71 4.36
C MET A 68 -1.09 6.10 3.35
N PRO A 69 -0.95 4.77 3.31
CA PRO A 69 -0.25 4.12 2.22
C PRO A 69 -0.95 4.42 0.88
N PRO A 70 -0.22 4.79 -0.19
CA PRO A 70 -0.83 5.05 -1.49
C PRO A 70 -1.71 3.90 -1.97
N GLU A 71 -2.88 4.21 -2.51
CA GLU A 71 -3.86 3.22 -3.00
C GLU A 71 -3.22 2.23 -3.97
N GLU A 72 -2.56 2.76 -5.01
CA GLU A 72 -1.89 1.97 -6.06
C GLU A 72 -0.80 1.04 -5.51
N MET A 73 -0.09 1.48 -4.48
CA MET A 73 0.95 0.67 -3.84
C MET A 73 0.32 -0.55 -3.15
N ILE A 74 -0.75 -0.32 -2.37
CA ILE A 74 -1.47 -1.41 -1.69
C ILE A 74 -2.13 -2.33 -2.71
N ASN A 75 -2.71 -1.77 -3.77
CA ASN A 75 -3.36 -2.54 -4.82
C ASN A 75 -2.38 -3.46 -5.56
N SER A 76 -1.24 -2.89 -5.98
CA SER A 76 -0.17 -3.64 -6.64
C SER A 76 0.35 -4.79 -5.77
N MET A 77 0.50 -4.56 -4.46
CA MET A 77 0.90 -5.62 -3.52
C MET A 77 -0.18 -6.69 -3.35
N GLY A 78 -1.47 -6.31 -3.36
CA GLY A 78 -2.60 -7.23 -3.37
C GLY A 78 -2.59 -8.15 -4.60
N TYR A 79 -2.43 -7.59 -5.80
CA TYR A 79 -2.32 -8.37 -7.02
C TYR A 79 -1.05 -9.23 -7.08
N GLN A 80 0.10 -8.73 -6.61
CA GLN A 80 1.32 -9.53 -6.52
C GLN A 80 1.12 -10.75 -5.61
N ALA A 81 0.49 -10.56 -4.45
CA ALA A 81 0.13 -11.66 -3.56
C ALA A 81 -0.85 -12.64 -4.23
N LEU A 82 -1.84 -12.12 -4.96
CA LEU A 82 -2.82 -12.93 -5.69
C LEU A 82 -2.16 -13.79 -6.78
N GLN A 83 -1.27 -13.21 -7.58
CA GLN A 83 -0.49 -13.92 -8.61
C GLN A 83 0.36 -15.05 -8.02
N ARG A 84 0.92 -14.84 -6.83
CA ARG A 84 1.66 -15.86 -6.06
C ARG A 84 0.76 -16.86 -5.34
N LYS A 85 -0.57 -16.76 -5.48
CA LYS A 85 -1.57 -17.55 -4.75
C LYS A 85 -1.49 -17.38 -3.22
N HIS A 86 -0.93 -16.27 -2.75
CA HIS A 86 -0.91 -15.88 -1.35
C HIS A 86 -2.25 -15.24 -0.96
N LEU A 87 -3.30 -16.05 -0.91
CA LEU A 87 -4.69 -15.59 -0.74
C LEU A 87 -4.94 -14.85 0.58
N VAL A 88 -4.26 -15.21 1.67
CA VAL A 88 -4.39 -14.54 2.97
C VAL A 88 -3.78 -13.14 2.91
N ALA A 89 -2.61 -13.00 2.27
CA ALA A 89 -1.97 -11.71 2.08
C ALA A 89 -2.77 -10.82 1.13
N ALA A 90 -3.22 -11.38 0.00
CA ALA A 90 -4.03 -10.67 -1.00
C ALA A 90 -5.32 -10.10 -0.38
N GLU A 91 -6.06 -10.91 0.38
CA GLU A 91 -7.26 -10.47 1.09
C GLU A 91 -6.99 -9.29 2.02
N ALA A 92 -5.93 -9.39 2.81
CA ALA A 92 -5.56 -8.35 3.76
C ALA A 92 -5.19 -7.04 3.06
N PHE A 93 -4.51 -7.09 1.91
CA PHE A 93 -4.21 -5.91 1.12
C PHE A 93 -5.46 -5.26 0.52
N PHE A 94 -6.30 -6.04 -0.17
CA PHE A 94 -7.52 -5.49 -0.78
C PHE A 94 -8.47 -4.92 0.26
N LYS A 95 -8.68 -5.64 1.38
CA LYS A 95 -9.48 -5.14 2.52
C LYS A 95 -8.88 -3.89 3.15
N GLN A 96 -7.55 -3.82 3.29
CA GLN A 96 -6.90 -2.61 3.78
C GLN A 96 -7.15 -1.43 2.82
N ASN A 97 -7.14 -1.67 1.51
CA ASN A 97 -7.35 -0.62 0.52
C ASN A 97 -8.79 -0.09 0.56
N THR A 98 -9.80 -0.95 0.73
CA THR A 98 -11.20 -0.51 0.88
C THR A 98 -11.43 0.33 2.15
N VAL A 99 -10.67 0.06 3.22
CA VAL A 99 -10.72 0.88 4.45
C VAL A 99 -10.03 2.23 4.25
N ASN A 100 -8.89 2.27 3.55
CA ASN A 100 -8.14 3.50 3.35
C ASN A 100 -8.80 4.42 2.31
N TYR A 101 -9.38 3.85 1.26
CA TYR A 101 -9.93 4.58 0.12
C TYR A 101 -11.38 4.16 -0.18
N PRO A 102 -12.33 4.33 0.76
CA PRO A 102 -13.68 3.80 0.65
C PRO A 102 -14.53 4.42 -0.47
N GLN A 103 -14.05 5.50 -1.10
CA GLN A 103 -14.69 6.20 -2.22
C GLN A 103 -14.04 5.90 -3.57
N SER A 104 -12.94 5.15 -3.61
CA SER A 104 -12.34 4.69 -4.85
C SER A 104 -13.13 3.50 -5.37
N TRP A 105 -13.57 3.50 -6.63
CA TRP A 105 -14.20 2.33 -7.23
C TRP A 105 -13.18 1.19 -7.43
N ASN A 106 -11.93 1.57 -7.73
CA ASN A 106 -10.83 0.66 -8.05
C ASN A 106 -10.55 -0.32 -6.90
N VAL A 107 -10.60 0.15 -5.65
CA VAL A 107 -10.37 -0.74 -4.49
C VAL A 107 -11.44 -1.83 -4.35
N TYR A 108 -12.68 -1.57 -4.78
CA TYR A 108 -13.73 -2.57 -4.77
C TYR A 108 -13.66 -3.46 -6.02
N ASP A 109 -13.32 -2.92 -7.19
CA ASP A 109 -13.07 -3.75 -8.39
C ASP A 109 -11.95 -4.77 -8.12
N SER A 110 -10.82 -4.32 -7.58
CA SER A 110 -9.70 -5.19 -7.26
C SER A 110 -10.02 -6.20 -6.15
N TYR A 111 -10.87 -5.84 -5.18
CA TYR A 111 -11.33 -6.81 -4.19
C TYR A 111 -12.31 -7.83 -4.80
N GLY A 112 -13.10 -7.44 -5.80
CA GLY A 112 -13.91 -8.34 -6.61
C GLY A 112 -13.07 -9.35 -7.38
N ASP A 113 -11.97 -8.93 -8.00
CA ASP A 113 -11.02 -9.81 -8.69
C ASP A 113 -10.42 -10.87 -7.76
N TYR A 114 -10.14 -10.50 -6.50
CA TYR A 114 -9.72 -11.47 -5.49
C TYR A 114 -10.79 -12.55 -5.23
N PHE A 115 -12.06 -12.15 -5.10
CA PHE A 115 -13.14 -13.11 -4.90
C PHE A 115 -13.37 -13.98 -6.13
N LEU A 116 -13.22 -13.44 -7.35
CA LEU A 116 -13.20 -14.23 -8.59
C LEU A 116 -12.12 -15.30 -8.57
N ALA A 117 -10.90 -14.95 -8.18
CA ALA A 117 -9.79 -15.91 -8.07
C ALA A 117 -10.06 -17.00 -7.03
N LYS A 118 -10.83 -16.69 -5.96
CA LYS A 118 -11.32 -17.66 -4.97
C LYS A 118 -12.55 -18.45 -5.42
N LYS A 119 -13.12 -18.13 -6.58
CA LYS A 119 -14.40 -18.66 -7.07
C LYS A 119 -15.59 -18.34 -6.14
N ASP A 120 -15.48 -17.30 -5.34
CA ASP A 120 -16.57 -16.78 -4.52
C ASP A 120 -17.38 -15.77 -5.33
N LYS A 121 -18.31 -16.32 -6.12
CA LYS A 121 -19.15 -15.55 -7.06
C LYS A 121 -20.02 -14.52 -6.33
N ALA A 122 -20.56 -14.86 -5.16
CA ALA A 122 -21.45 -13.98 -4.41
C ALA A 122 -20.68 -12.77 -3.86
N ALA A 123 -19.51 -12.99 -3.27
CA ALA A 123 -18.68 -11.91 -2.78
C ALA A 123 -18.13 -11.03 -3.91
N ALA A 124 -17.73 -11.63 -5.05
CA ALA A 124 -17.29 -10.87 -6.22
C ALA A 124 -18.38 -9.93 -6.76
N ILE A 125 -19.62 -10.43 -6.91
CA ILE A 125 -20.77 -9.61 -7.32
C ILE A 125 -20.96 -8.42 -6.38
N ALA A 126 -20.94 -8.66 -5.07
CA ALA A 126 -21.13 -7.58 -4.08
C ALA A 126 -20.06 -6.49 -4.18
N GLN A 127 -18.79 -6.85 -4.45
CA GLN A 127 -17.72 -5.87 -4.62
C GLN A 127 -17.85 -5.10 -5.96
N PHE A 128 -18.15 -5.78 -7.06
CA PHE A 128 -18.34 -5.11 -8.35
C PHE A 128 -19.55 -4.19 -8.39
N GLU A 129 -20.66 -4.57 -7.75
CA GLU A 129 -21.81 -3.68 -7.54
C GLU A 129 -21.42 -2.43 -6.75
N LYS A 130 -20.59 -2.61 -5.70
CA LYS A 130 -20.09 -1.48 -4.92
C LYS A 130 -19.18 -0.57 -5.74
N ALA A 131 -18.27 -1.13 -6.54
CA ALA A 131 -17.42 -0.36 -7.45
C ALA A 131 -18.26 0.47 -8.44
N LEU A 132 -19.25 -0.15 -9.09
CA LEU A 132 -20.14 0.52 -10.05
C LEU A 132 -21.06 1.57 -9.42
N SER A 133 -21.33 1.47 -8.11
CA SER A 133 -22.05 2.51 -7.37
C SER A 133 -21.23 3.79 -7.16
N LEU A 134 -19.90 3.69 -7.25
CA LEU A 134 -18.96 4.80 -7.06
C LEU A 134 -18.55 5.41 -8.40
N GLU A 135 -18.24 4.58 -9.39
CA GLU A 135 -17.89 5.03 -10.72
C GLU A 135 -18.41 4.09 -11.80
N ASN A 136 -18.94 4.68 -12.87
CA ASN A 136 -19.38 3.94 -14.02
C ASN A 136 -18.18 3.43 -14.85
N ASN A 137 -17.72 2.21 -14.57
CA ASN A 137 -16.64 1.55 -15.29
C ASN A 137 -17.17 0.44 -16.21
N ALA A 138 -16.78 0.46 -17.49
CA ALA A 138 -17.24 -0.53 -18.47
C ALA A 138 -16.69 -1.93 -18.20
N GLU A 139 -15.41 -2.05 -17.85
CA GLU A 139 -14.74 -3.33 -17.58
C GLU A 139 -15.37 -4.02 -16.35
N THR A 140 -15.54 -3.28 -15.25
CA THR A 140 -16.21 -3.80 -14.04
C THR A 140 -17.64 -4.27 -14.34
N ARG A 141 -18.37 -3.56 -15.21
CA ARG A 141 -19.71 -4.00 -15.64
C ARG A 141 -19.65 -5.31 -16.40
N GLU A 142 -18.71 -5.47 -17.33
CA GLU A 142 -18.55 -6.72 -18.08
C GLU A 142 -18.24 -7.89 -17.15
N LYS A 143 -17.35 -7.70 -16.16
CA LYS A 143 -17.07 -8.69 -15.10
C LYS A 143 -18.35 -9.08 -14.35
N LEU A 144 -19.14 -8.10 -13.90
CA LEU A 144 -20.38 -8.32 -13.17
C LEU A 144 -21.43 -9.08 -14.00
N GLU A 145 -21.63 -8.70 -15.25
CA GLU A 145 -22.60 -9.36 -16.14
C GLU A 145 -22.16 -10.78 -16.52
N ALA A 146 -20.85 -11.02 -16.67
CA ALA A 146 -20.31 -12.37 -16.86
C ALA A 146 -20.59 -13.28 -15.65
N LEU A 147 -20.64 -12.72 -14.44
CA LEU A 147 -21.05 -13.46 -13.25
C LEU A 147 -22.57 -13.60 -13.13
N ARG A 148 -23.42 -12.83 -13.77
CA ARG A 148 -24.87 -13.03 -13.62
C ARG A 148 -25.46 -14.04 -14.61
N LYS A 149 -24.65 -14.43 -15.59
CA LYS A 149 -24.91 -15.58 -16.46
C LYS A 149 -24.70 -16.90 -15.71
#